data_AF-A0A0G3HFC1-F1
#
_entry.id   AF-A0A0G3HFC1-F1
#
_cell.length_a   1.000
_cell.length_b   1.000
_cell.length_c   1.000
_cell.angle_alpha   90.00
_cell.angle_beta   90.00
_cell.angle_gamma   90.00
#
_symmetry.space_group_name_H-M   'P 1'
#
loop_
_entity.id
_entity.type
_entity.pdbx_description
1 polymer ?
#
loop_
_entity_poly.entity_id
_entity_poly.type
_entity_poly.pdbx_seq_one_letter_code
_entity_poly.pdbx_strand_id
1 'polypeptide(L)'
;MNDEALSALLPTISAAGEDTQQIIMGTPPAPTDLHGEVFRRTHDAAHAGTDSTLWWAEWSVLPSEDRALIDADDVDLWYQANPALGRRITLQTVQSERAAMDDDSFRRERLGVWDVERTSRVLPLEDWQACADPNLSDDGEPVALAIDIAPSRDSASIAAAGMTVDGHVWADVIENRRGTPEWVIPRLKAILEKQEARAVLIDVLSPAGSLIDPLEAEGIKVSRIGSSIMAAATAQLYDAVMSHDFRHLDQPSLNLAAAAARKRKLGDAWAWNRSNPDADITPLVAATLACTGRTYSRAKRPVKPVRARRKVTVW
;
A
#
# COMPACT_ATOMS: atom_id res chain seq x y z
N MET A 1 -12.96 6.58 -19.05
CA MET A 1 -13.50 5.21 -19.13
C MET A 1 -12.79 4.26 -18.16
N ASN A 2 -13.53 3.44 -17.41
CA ASN A 2 -12.98 2.34 -16.60
C ASN A 2 -12.98 1.01 -17.40
N ASP A 3 -12.34 -0.03 -16.87
CA ASP A 3 -12.15 -1.30 -17.57
C ASP A 3 -13.45 -2.06 -17.86
N GLU A 4 -14.44 -1.97 -16.96
CA GLU A 4 -15.76 -2.56 -17.18
C GLU A 4 -16.45 -1.93 -18.39
N ALA A 5 -16.42 -0.59 -18.50
CA ALA A 5 -17.00 0.13 -19.63
C ALA A 5 -16.28 -0.19 -20.95
N LEU A 6 -14.94 -0.28 -20.96
CA LEU A 6 -14.21 -0.70 -22.16
C LEU A 6 -14.59 -2.13 -22.56
N SER A 7 -14.61 -3.06 -21.60
CA SER A 7 -14.93 -4.47 -21.84
C SER A 7 -16.32 -4.64 -22.45
N ALA A 8 -17.29 -3.83 -22.04
CA ALA A 8 -18.63 -3.84 -22.61
C ALA A 8 -18.68 -3.33 -24.07
N LEU A 9 -17.74 -2.46 -24.47
CA LEU A 9 -17.65 -1.93 -25.83
C LEU A 9 -16.94 -2.88 -26.80
N LEU A 10 -15.98 -3.68 -26.32
CA LEU A 10 -15.14 -4.53 -27.16
C LEU A 10 -15.93 -5.45 -28.12
N PRO A 11 -17.02 -6.12 -27.71
CA PRO A 11 -17.82 -6.94 -28.64
C PRO A 11 -18.44 -6.11 -29.76
N THR A 12 -18.95 -4.93 -29.47
CA THR A 12 -19.53 -4.01 -30.47
C THR A 12 -18.48 -3.51 -31.45
N ILE A 13 -17.30 -3.17 -30.94
CA ILE A 13 -16.16 -2.72 -31.76
C ILE A 13 -15.70 -3.85 -32.69
N SER A 14 -15.57 -5.07 -32.18
CA SER A 14 -15.13 -6.23 -32.98
C SER A 14 -16.10 -6.59 -34.12
N ALA A 15 -17.39 -6.26 -33.97
CA ALA A 15 -18.41 -6.51 -34.99
C ALA A 15 -18.34 -5.52 -36.17
N ALA A 16 -17.58 -4.42 -36.04
CA ALA A 16 -17.49 -3.38 -37.08
C ALA A 16 -16.61 -3.76 -38.29
N GLY A 17 -15.87 -4.89 -38.19
CA GLY A 17 -15.06 -5.43 -39.28
C GLY A 17 -13.55 -5.23 -39.11
N GLU A 18 -12.80 -5.53 -40.16
CA GLU A 18 -11.34 -5.38 -40.19
C GLU A 18 -10.94 -3.89 -40.13
N ASP A 19 -9.77 -3.61 -39.54
CA ASP A 19 -9.18 -2.27 -39.40
C ASP A 19 -10.01 -1.22 -38.62
N THR A 20 -10.85 -1.67 -37.68
CA THR A 20 -11.63 -0.75 -36.82
C THR A 20 -10.72 0.10 -35.93
N GLN A 21 -10.90 1.43 -35.97
CA GLN A 21 -10.15 2.39 -35.15
C GLN A 21 -10.95 2.85 -33.93
N GLN A 22 -10.27 2.94 -32.78
CA GLN A 22 -10.79 3.58 -31.57
C GLN A 22 -10.07 4.91 -31.35
N ILE A 23 -10.84 6.00 -31.25
CA ILE A 23 -10.29 7.33 -30.98
C ILE A 23 -10.67 7.71 -29.55
N ILE A 24 -9.67 7.84 -28.69
CA ILE A 24 -9.82 8.27 -27.29
C ILE A 24 -9.22 9.66 -27.17
N MET A 25 -9.99 10.61 -26.64
CA MET A 25 -9.56 12.00 -26.48
C MET A 25 -9.99 12.49 -25.10
N GLY A 26 -9.14 13.27 -24.44
CA GLY A 26 -9.43 13.83 -23.13
C GLY A 26 -8.24 14.60 -22.58
N THR A 27 -8.43 15.21 -21.40
CA THR A 27 -7.34 15.72 -20.58
C THR A 27 -6.82 14.61 -19.65
N PRO A 28 -5.60 14.72 -19.12
CA PRO A 28 -5.08 13.76 -18.17
C PRO A 28 -6.08 13.57 -17.01
N PRO A 29 -6.47 12.33 -16.67
CA PRO A 29 -7.44 12.11 -15.61
C PRO A 29 -6.81 12.39 -14.25
N ALA A 30 -7.59 12.96 -13.33
CA ALA A 30 -7.15 13.12 -11.95
C ALA A 30 -6.75 11.75 -11.34
N PRO A 31 -5.78 11.69 -10.41
CA PRO A 31 -5.41 10.43 -9.75
C PRO A 31 -6.57 9.70 -9.08
N THR A 32 -7.56 10.45 -8.59
CA THR A 32 -8.76 9.94 -7.93
C THR A 32 -9.91 9.61 -8.87
N ASP A 33 -9.76 9.85 -10.17
CA ASP A 33 -10.81 9.56 -11.13
C ASP A 33 -10.91 8.04 -11.38
N LEU A 34 -11.96 7.44 -10.81
CA LEU A 34 -12.29 6.02 -10.98
C LEU A 34 -12.64 5.65 -12.43
N HIS A 35 -12.85 6.64 -13.29
CA HIS A 35 -13.07 6.48 -14.71
C HIS A 35 -11.83 6.85 -15.54
N GLY A 36 -10.65 7.10 -14.96
CA GLY A 36 -9.44 7.48 -15.70
C GLY A 36 -8.57 6.31 -16.21
N GLU A 37 -8.80 5.11 -15.67
CA GLU A 37 -7.88 3.96 -15.76
C GLU A 37 -7.47 3.58 -17.18
N VAL A 38 -8.44 3.45 -18.10
CA VAL A 38 -8.14 3.06 -19.48
C VAL A 38 -7.28 4.11 -20.16
N PHE A 39 -7.61 5.39 -19.99
CA PHE A 39 -6.91 6.47 -20.68
C PHE A 39 -5.46 6.60 -20.19
N ARG A 40 -5.24 6.39 -18.88
CA ARG A 40 -3.90 6.32 -18.29
C ARG A 40 -3.09 5.13 -18.78
N ARG A 41 -3.68 3.93 -18.79
CA ARG A 41 -3.01 2.73 -19.34
C ARG A 41 -2.61 2.91 -20.80
N THR A 42 -3.47 3.53 -21.61
CA THR A 42 -3.18 3.84 -23.02
C THR A 42 -2.03 4.86 -23.13
N HIS A 43 -2.05 5.94 -22.36
CA HIS A 43 -0.94 6.89 -22.28
C HIS A 43 0.39 6.18 -21.94
N ASP A 44 0.41 5.39 -20.87
CA ASP A 44 1.62 4.73 -20.39
C ASP A 44 2.17 3.73 -21.42
N ALA A 45 1.28 2.97 -22.07
CA ALA A 45 1.66 2.03 -23.13
C ALA A 45 2.25 2.74 -24.37
N ALA A 46 1.73 3.91 -24.73
CA ALA A 46 2.24 4.70 -25.84
C ALA A 46 3.65 5.22 -25.56
N HIS A 47 3.88 5.79 -24.37
CA HIS A 47 5.18 6.33 -23.99
C HIS A 47 6.22 5.23 -23.72
N ALA A 48 5.80 4.05 -23.24
CA ALA A 48 6.65 2.89 -23.10
C ALA A 48 6.92 2.15 -24.44
N GLY A 49 6.16 2.44 -25.49
CA GLY A 49 6.26 1.78 -26.79
C GLY A 49 5.88 0.29 -26.74
N THR A 50 5.03 -0.11 -25.79
CA THR A 50 4.67 -1.52 -25.58
C THR A 50 3.56 -2.02 -26.49
N ASP A 51 2.84 -1.11 -27.16
CA ASP A 51 1.78 -1.43 -28.12
C ASP A 51 2.11 -0.83 -29.49
N SER A 52 2.43 -1.68 -30.46
CA SER A 52 2.77 -1.26 -31.82
C SER A 52 1.56 -0.80 -32.65
N THR A 53 0.35 -1.00 -32.16
CA THR A 53 -0.90 -0.58 -32.83
C THR A 53 -1.39 0.79 -32.37
N LEU A 54 -0.78 1.33 -31.30
CA LEU A 54 -1.17 2.57 -30.68
C LEU A 54 -0.38 3.76 -31.25
N TRP A 55 -1.10 4.82 -31.58
CA TRP A 55 -0.52 6.13 -31.86
C TRP A 55 -1.03 7.14 -30.83
N TRP A 56 -0.13 7.96 -30.31
CA TRP A 56 -0.42 8.96 -29.29
C TRP A 56 0.13 10.33 -29.70
N ALA A 57 -0.70 11.35 -29.51
CA ALA A 57 -0.29 12.74 -29.62
C ALA A 57 -0.89 13.51 -28.45
N GLU A 58 -0.05 14.32 -27.82
CA GLU A 58 -0.43 15.15 -26.70
C GLU A 58 0.19 16.54 -26.80
N TRP A 59 -0.46 17.48 -26.11
CA TRP A 59 0.01 18.84 -25.92
C TRP A 59 0.16 19.07 -24.43
N SER A 60 1.32 18.67 -23.94
CA SER A 60 1.71 18.67 -22.54
C SER A 60 3.02 19.44 -22.38
N VAL A 61 3.28 19.93 -21.17
CA VAL A 61 4.64 20.31 -20.81
C VAL A 61 5.53 19.07 -20.85
N LEU A 62 6.77 19.22 -21.33
CA LEU A 62 7.68 18.09 -21.45
C LEU A 62 7.94 17.47 -20.06
N PRO A 63 8.04 16.14 -19.96
CA PRO A 63 8.30 15.49 -18.68
C PRO A 63 9.66 15.94 -18.13
N SER A 64 9.62 16.72 -17.05
CA SER A 64 10.76 16.80 -16.13
C SER A 64 10.59 15.69 -15.10
N GLU A 65 11.71 15.13 -14.63
CA GLU A 65 11.70 14.02 -13.65
C GLU A 65 11.01 14.41 -12.32
N ASP A 66 10.76 15.70 -12.09
CA ASP A 66 10.12 16.19 -10.87
C ASP A 66 9.02 17.22 -11.14
N ARG A 67 7.75 16.79 -11.10
CA ARG A 67 6.56 17.65 -11.24
C ARG A 67 6.50 18.81 -10.23
N ALA A 68 7.19 18.67 -9.09
CA ALA A 68 7.31 19.75 -8.09
C ALA A 68 8.07 20.98 -8.64
N LEU A 69 8.76 20.83 -9.77
CA LEU A 69 9.44 21.91 -10.50
C LEU A 69 8.57 22.55 -11.60
N ILE A 70 7.36 22.03 -11.86
CA ILE A 70 6.45 22.60 -12.85
C ILE A 70 5.68 23.75 -12.21
N ASP A 71 6.22 24.95 -12.38
CA ASP A 71 5.59 26.19 -11.97
C ASP A 71 4.36 26.48 -12.83
N ALA A 72 3.19 26.57 -12.18
CA ALA A 72 1.93 26.85 -12.86
C ALA A 72 1.88 28.29 -13.41
N ASP A 73 2.74 29.18 -12.91
CA ASP A 73 2.82 30.58 -13.30
C ASP A 73 3.90 30.84 -14.38
N ASP A 74 4.63 29.81 -14.81
CA ASP A 74 5.60 29.91 -15.91
C ASP A 74 4.89 30.00 -17.27
N VAL A 75 4.89 31.21 -17.84
CA VAL A 75 4.25 31.53 -19.12
C VAL A 75 4.88 30.76 -20.29
N ASP A 76 6.16 30.41 -20.24
CA ASP A 76 6.81 29.66 -21.33
C ASP A 76 6.26 28.22 -21.40
N LEU A 77 5.96 27.62 -20.25
CA LEU A 77 5.27 26.33 -20.17
C LEU A 77 3.86 26.41 -20.75
N TRP A 78 3.19 27.56 -20.62
CA TRP A 78 1.86 27.75 -21.22
C TRP A 78 1.96 27.71 -22.74
N TYR A 79 2.95 28.37 -23.32
CA TYR A 79 3.20 28.35 -24.77
C TYR A 79 3.61 26.95 -25.26
N GLN A 80 4.40 26.22 -24.48
CA GLN A 80 4.81 24.85 -24.80
C GLN A 80 3.60 23.91 -24.90
N ALA A 81 2.73 23.91 -23.90
CA ALA A 81 1.59 22.99 -23.84
C ALA A 81 0.39 23.44 -24.69
N ASN A 82 0.34 24.70 -25.17
CA ASN A 82 -0.83 25.24 -25.85
C ASN A 82 -0.46 25.84 -27.23
N PRO A 83 -0.44 25.05 -28.31
CA PRO A 83 -0.11 25.55 -29.66
C PRO A 83 -1.05 26.65 -30.19
N ALA A 84 -2.22 26.79 -29.57
CA ALA A 84 -3.21 27.82 -29.90
C ALA A 84 -2.98 29.16 -29.18
N LEU A 85 -2.12 29.19 -28.14
CA LEU A 85 -1.80 30.38 -27.35
C LEU A 85 -0.96 31.38 -28.17
N GLY A 86 -1.33 32.66 -28.10
CA GLY A 86 -0.76 33.71 -28.96
C GLY A 86 -1.31 33.70 -30.39
N ARG A 87 -2.27 32.80 -30.69
CA ARG A 87 -3.01 32.76 -31.96
C ARG A 87 -4.48 32.98 -31.71
N ARG A 88 -5.24 31.90 -31.49
CA ARG A 88 -6.69 31.94 -31.24
C ARG A 88 -7.04 32.00 -29.75
N ILE A 89 -6.09 31.68 -28.86
CA ILE A 89 -6.19 31.87 -27.41
C ILE A 89 -5.26 33.01 -27.03
N THR A 90 -5.75 33.99 -26.28
CA THR A 90 -4.93 35.12 -25.81
C THR A 90 -4.25 34.76 -24.49
N LEU A 91 -3.11 35.41 -24.21
CA LEU A 91 -2.44 35.25 -22.92
C LEU A 91 -3.35 35.65 -21.75
N GLN A 92 -4.14 36.72 -21.92
CA GLN A 92 -5.08 37.18 -20.92
C GLN A 92 -6.14 36.13 -20.56
N THR A 93 -6.62 35.34 -21.54
CA THR A 93 -7.55 34.23 -21.28
C THR A 93 -6.91 33.20 -20.35
N VAL A 94 -5.68 32.77 -20.65
CA VAL A 94 -4.97 31.79 -19.83
C VAL A 94 -4.65 32.34 -18.44
N GLN A 95 -4.28 33.62 -18.31
CA GLN A 95 -4.11 34.29 -17.02
C GLN A 95 -5.40 34.30 -16.18
N SER A 96 -6.55 34.50 -16.83
CA SER A 96 -7.85 34.48 -16.17
C SER A 96 -8.21 33.07 -15.66
N GLU A 97 -7.91 32.04 -16.44
CA GLU A 97 -8.07 30.65 -16.02
C GLU A 97 -7.14 30.30 -14.86
N ARG A 98 -5.88 30.75 -14.92
CA ARG A 98 -4.89 30.56 -13.87
C ARG A 98 -5.35 31.13 -12.52
N ALA A 99 -5.96 32.31 -12.55
CA ALA A 99 -6.54 32.94 -11.35
C ALA A 99 -7.79 32.22 -10.82
N ALA A 100 -8.45 31.41 -11.64
CA ALA A 100 -9.70 30.70 -11.31
C ALA A 100 -9.49 29.23 -10.92
N MET A 101 -8.31 28.67 -11.15
CA MET A 101 -7.97 27.27 -10.88
C MET A 101 -6.88 27.16 -9.82
N ASP A 102 -6.96 26.12 -8.98
CA ASP A 102 -5.83 25.70 -8.17
C ASP A 102 -4.69 25.15 -9.06
N ASP A 103 -3.49 25.08 -8.50
CA ASP A 103 -2.29 24.68 -9.22
C ASP A 103 -2.42 23.29 -9.87
N ASP A 104 -3.03 22.33 -9.17
CA ASP A 104 -3.15 20.96 -9.66
C ASP A 104 -4.13 20.86 -10.83
N SER A 105 -5.24 21.59 -10.75
CA SER A 105 -6.21 21.71 -11.82
C SER A 105 -5.61 22.45 -13.02
N PHE A 106 -4.88 23.54 -12.79
CA PHE A 106 -4.25 24.26 -13.88
C PHE A 106 -3.16 23.42 -14.58
N ARG A 107 -2.29 22.75 -13.81
CA ARG A 107 -1.29 21.82 -14.36
C ARG A 107 -1.92 20.71 -15.20
N ARG A 108 -3.03 20.12 -14.73
CA ARG A 108 -3.72 19.04 -15.43
C ARG A 108 -4.43 19.53 -16.68
N GLU A 109 -5.29 20.54 -16.57
CA GLU A 109 -6.19 20.96 -17.65
C GLU A 109 -5.51 21.89 -18.68
N ARG A 110 -4.59 22.77 -18.26
CA ARG A 110 -3.95 23.77 -19.13
C ARG A 110 -2.54 23.39 -19.54
N LEU A 111 -1.80 22.66 -18.70
CA LEU A 111 -0.42 22.24 -18.99
C LEU A 111 -0.31 20.77 -19.44
N GLY A 112 -1.43 20.03 -19.48
CA GLY A 112 -1.44 18.64 -19.91
C GLY A 112 -0.57 17.73 -19.05
N VAL A 113 -0.36 18.09 -17.77
CA VAL A 113 0.49 17.31 -16.89
C VAL A 113 -0.23 16.05 -16.46
N TRP A 114 0.34 14.91 -16.80
CA TRP A 114 -0.04 13.62 -16.23
C TRP A 114 0.49 13.52 -14.82
N ASP A 115 -0.43 13.54 -13.86
CA ASP A 115 -0.10 13.17 -12.49
C ASP A 115 0.40 11.73 -12.53
N VAL A 116 1.71 11.55 -12.29
CA VAL A 116 2.21 10.25 -11.86
C VAL A 116 1.31 9.83 -10.72
N GLU A 117 0.97 8.55 -10.64
CA GLU A 117 0.30 8.00 -9.47
C GLU A 117 1.24 8.08 -8.26
N ARG A 118 1.54 9.30 -7.80
CA ARG A 118 1.63 9.60 -6.38
C ARG A 118 0.21 9.42 -5.90
N THR A 119 -0.26 8.17 -5.79
CA THR A 119 -1.09 7.84 -4.65
C THR A 119 -0.34 8.46 -3.49
N SER A 120 -0.87 9.57 -2.96
CA SER A 120 -0.38 10.18 -1.74
C SER A 120 -0.20 9.00 -0.80
N ARG A 121 1.06 8.65 -0.52
CA ARG A 121 1.34 7.45 0.27
C ARG A 121 0.52 7.63 1.52
N VAL A 122 -0.23 6.59 1.90
CA VAL A 122 -1.05 6.72 3.11
C VAL A 122 -0.17 7.10 4.29
N LEU A 123 1.07 6.63 4.29
CA LEU A 123 2.13 7.09 5.16
C LEU A 123 3.11 7.91 4.30
N PRO A 124 3.13 9.26 4.42
CA PRO A 124 4.08 10.10 3.70
C PRO A 124 5.52 9.61 3.91
N LEU A 125 6.33 9.71 2.85
CA LEU A 125 7.69 9.17 2.88
C LEU A 125 8.53 9.82 3.98
N GLU A 126 8.38 11.14 4.17
CA GLU A 126 9.11 11.91 5.18
C GLU A 126 8.76 11.46 6.61
N ASP A 127 7.47 11.32 6.94
CA ASP A 127 7.03 10.86 8.25
C ASP A 127 7.45 9.41 8.52
N TRP A 128 7.39 8.57 7.49
CA TRP A 128 7.85 7.18 7.58
C TRP A 128 9.36 7.13 7.83
N GLN A 129 10.16 7.87 7.06
CA GLN A 129 11.62 7.92 7.24
C GLN A 129 12.04 8.53 8.59
N ALA A 130 11.29 9.48 9.13
CA ALA A 130 11.51 10.02 10.46
C ALA A 130 11.33 8.95 11.57
N CYS A 131 10.55 7.90 11.30
CA CYS A 131 10.38 6.75 12.19
C CYS A 131 11.45 5.66 12.00
N ALA A 132 12.38 5.79 11.05
CA ALA A 132 13.40 4.79 10.81
C ALA A 132 14.49 4.85 11.89
N ASP A 133 14.70 3.73 12.58
CA ASP A 133 15.80 3.55 13.54
C ASP A 133 16.33 2.11 13.48
N PRO A 134 17.34 1.85 12.63
CA PRO A 134 17.98 0.54 12.52
C PRO A 134 18.70 0.09 13.80
N ASN A 135 18.96 0.99 14.74
CA ASN A 135 19.75 0.75 15.94
C ASN A 135 18.93 0.92 17.22
N LEU A 136 17.60 0.88 17.12
CA LEU A 136 16.72 1.02 18.27
C LEU A 136 17.09 0.03 19.38
N SER A 137 16.92 0.47 20.62
CA SER A 137 17.13 -0.38 21.80
C SER A 137 15.77 -0.77 22.37
N ASP A 138 15.46 -2.07 22.29
CA ASP A 138 14.25 -2.68 22.88
C ASP A 138 14.30 -2.63 24.42
N ASP A 139 13.16 -2.45 25.06
CA ASP A 139 13.05 -2.43 26.53
C ASP A 139 13.21 -3.82 27.18
N GLY A 140 13.19 -4.88 26.34
CA GLY A 140 13.38 -6.27 26.75
C GLY A 140 12.12 -6.93 27.31
N GLU A 141 10.98 -6.23 27.32
CA GLU A 141 9.71 -6.78 27.75
C GLU A 141 9.13 -7.75 26.70
N PRO A 142 8.21 -8.67 27.09
CA PRO A 142 7.62 -9.60 26.14
C PRO A 142 6.91 -8.90 24.97
N VAL A 143 7.38 -9.14 23.75
CA VAL A 143 6.83 -8.54 22.53
C VAL A 143 5.46 -9.12 22.17
N ALA A 144 4.66 -8.35 21.45
CA ALA A 144 3.48 -8.89 20.78
C ALA A 144 3.86 -9.36 19.37
N LEU A 145 3.39 -10.54 18.97
CA LEU A 145 3.58 -11.11 17.64
C LEU A 145 2.28 -11.04 16.86
N ALA A 146 2.37 -10.92 15.55
CA ALA A 146 1.21 -11.04 14.66
C ALA A 146 1.57 -11.68 13.33
N ILE A 147 0.55 -12.25 12.70
CA ILE A 147 0.68 -12.98 11.44
C ILE A 147 -0.35 -12.44 10.45
N ASP A 148 0.09 -12.19 9.23
CA ASP A 148 -0.81 -11.92 8.10
C ASP A 148 -0.45 -12.79 6.88
N ILE A 149 -1.46 -13.15 6.11
CA ILE A 149 -1.33 -13.87 4.83
C ILE A 149 -2.11 -13.08 3.78
N ALA A 150 -1.52 -12.84 2.62
CA ALA A 150 -2.16 -12.11 1.53
C ALA A 150 -3.46 -12.80 1.08
N PRO A 151 -4.48 -12.08 0.58
CA PRO A 151 -5.71 -12.68 0.05
C PRO A 151 -5.48 -13.77 -0.99
N SER A 152 -4.47 -13.60 -1.85
CA SER A 152 -3.99 -14.58 -2.83
C SER A 152 -3.27 -15.78 -2.22
N ARG A 153 -2.91 -15.72 -0.93
CA ARG A 153 -2.14 -16.71 -0.17
C ARG A 153 -0.74 -17.00 -0.73
N ASP A 154 -0.21 -16.09 -1.55
CA ASP A 154 1.12 -16.18 -2.15
C ASP A 154 2.19 -15.42 -1.36
N SER A 155 1.84 -14.82 -0.23
CA SER A 155 2.74 -14.06 0.63
C SER A 155 2.27 -14.13 2.07
N ALA A 156 3.20 -14.20 3.01
CA ALA A 156 2.91 -14.19 4.44
C ALA A 156 4.00 -13.46 5.22
N SER A 157 3.61 -12.89 6.35
CA SER A 157 4.53 -12.16 7.24
C SER A 157 4.29 -12.50 8.71
N ILE A 158 5.38 -12.58 9.47
CA ILE A 158 5.39 -12.58 10.93
C ILE A 158 6.09 -11.30 11.38
N ALA A 159 5.41 -10.51 12.22
CA ALA A 159 5.97 -9.28 12.80
C ALA A 159 5.92 -9.32 14.33
N ALA A 160 6.82 -8.57 14.96
CA ALA A 160 6.86 -8.28 16.38
C ALA A 160 6.71 -6.78 16.64
N ALA A 161 6.23 -6.43 17.83
CA ALA A 161 6.23 -5.07 18.34
C ALA A 161 6.47 -5.02 19.85
N GLY A 162 7.28 -4.05 20.27
CA GLY A 162 7.70 -3.81 21.66
C GLY A 162 7.75 -2.31 21.98
N MET A 163 8.38 -1.93 23.10
CA MET A 163 8.73 -0.53 23.38
C MET A 163 10.22 -0.37 23.24
N THR A 164 10.65 0.81 22.82
CA THR A 164 12.05 1.20 22.99
C THR A 164 12.29 1.65 24.42
N VAL A 165 13.54 1.63 24.86
CA VAL A 165 13.97 2.21 26.14
C VAL A 165 13.60 3.69 26.27
N ASP A 166 13.48 4.39 25.13
CA ASP A 166 13.12 5.81 25.04
C ASP A 166 11.60 6.06 24.99
N GLY A 167 10.78 5.01 25.14
CA GLY A 167 9.33 5.15 25.24
C GLY A 167 8.58 5.22 23.92
N HIS A 168 9.17 4.82 22.79
CA HIS A 168 8.49 4.73 21.50
C HIS A 168 7.98 3.31 21.23
N VAL A 169 6.88 3.18 20.48
CA VAL A 169 6.47 1.86 19.97
C VAL A 169 7.39 1.48 18.81
N TRP A 170 7.87 0.24 18.76
CA TRP A 170 8.61 -0.25 17.58
C TRP A 170 7.95 -1.46 16.93
N ALA A 171 8.22 -1.68 15.64
CA ALA A 171 7.90 -2.93 14.96
C ALA A 171 9.07 -3.50 14.14
N ASP A 172 9.14 -4.84 14.11
CA ASP A 172 10.10 -5.65 13.36
C ASP A 172 9.36 -6.70 12.52
N VAL A 173 9.61 -6.74 11.22
CA VAL A 173 9.20 -7.84 10.36
C VAL A 173 10.22 -8.97 10.48
N ILE A 174 9.98 -9.87 11.43
CA ILE A 174 10.85 -11.04 11.69
C ILE A 174 11.04 -11.88 10.42
N GLU A 175 9.98 -12.06 9.65
CA GLU A 175 10.06 -12.81 8.39
C GLU A 175 8.90 -12.48 7.45
N ASN A 176 9.21 -12.22 6.19
CA ASN A 176 8.26 -12.06 5.08
C ASN A 176 8.73 -12.97 3.93
N ARG A 177 7.83 -13.78 3.38
CA ARG A 177 8.14 -14.69 2.26
C ARG A 177 7.00 -14.73 1.26
N ARG A 178 7.36 -14.74 -0.03
CA ARG A 178 6.48 -15.15 -1.13
C ARG A 178 6.39 -16.69 -1.21
N GLY A 179 5.30 -17.20 -1.76
CA GLY A 179 4.96 -18.62 -1.86
C GLY A 179 3.97 -19.09 -0.78
N THR A 180 3.83 -20.41 -0.66
CA THR A 180 2.87 -21.03 0.26
C THR A 180 3.22 -20.74 1.73
N PRO A 181 2.21 -20.47 2.60
CA PRO A 181 2.44 -20.06 3.99
C PRO A 181 2.75 -21.23 4.96
N GLU A 182 3.19 -22.39 4.46
CA GLU A 182 3.43 -23.60 5.27
C GLU A 182 4.54 -23.42 6.32
N TRP A 183 5.47 -22.50 6.06
CA TRP A 183 6.59 -22.17 6.95
C TRP A 183 6.17 -21.42 8.21
N VAL A 184 4.99 -20.78 8.22
CA VAL A 184 4.58 -19.84 9.27
C VAL A 184 4.49 -20.50 10.64
N ILE A 185 3.83 -21.67 10.74
CA ILE A 185 3.66 -22.38 12.01
C ILE A 185 5.01 -22.88 12.57
N PRO A 186 5.86 -23.61 11.82
CA PRO A 186 7.19 -23.99 12.28
C PRO A 186 8.04 -22.79 12.71
N ARG A 187 7.97 -21.69 11.96
CA ARG A 187 8.73 -20.48 12.28
C ARG A 187 8.26 -19.81 13.57
N LEU A 188 6.94 -19.66 13.74
CA LEU A 188 6.37 -19.11 14.97
C LEU A 188 6.78 -19.95 16.20
N LYS A 189 6.75 -21.28 16.09
CA LYS A 189 7.22 -22.17 17.16
C LYS A 189 8.68 -21.90 17.52
N ALA A 190 9.56 -21.79 16.51
CA ALA A 190 10.97 -21.50 16.74
C ALA A 190 11.22 -20.13 17.39
N ILE A 191 10.36 -19.13 17.13
CA ILE A 191 10.40 -17.82 17.80
C ILE A 191 9.97 -17.98 19.27
N LEU A 192 8.82 -18.61 19.52
CA LEU A 192 8.27 -18.82 20.87
C LEU A 192 9.14 -19.71 21.78
N GLU A 193 9.98 -20.57 21.21
CA GLU A 193 10.99 -21.33 21.95
C GLU A 193 12.11 -20.44 22.52
N LYS A 194 12.43 -19.33 21.82
CA LYS A 194 13.57 -18.46 22.15
C LYS A 194 13.17 -17.19 22.88
N GLN A 195 11.96 -16.69 22.62
CA GLN A 195 11.50 -15.40 23.11
C GLN A 195 10.12 -15.52 23.74
N GLU A 196 9.92 -14.83 24.86
CA GLU A 196 8.60 -14.71 25.44
C GLU A 196 7.76 -13.71 24.64
N ALA A 197 6.57 -14.14 24.24
CA ALA A 197 5.60 -13.25 23.61
C ALA A 197 4.46 -12.96 24.58
N ARG A 198 4.03 -11.70 24.61
CA ARG A 198 2.81 -11.25 25.29
C ARG A 198 1.56 -11.83 24.62
N ALA A 199 1.55 -11.85 23.30
CA ALA A 199 0.40 -12.25 22.48
C ALA A 199 0.85 -12.74 21.10
N VAL A 200 0.03 -13.60 20.48
CA VAL A 200 0.06 -13.87 19.04
C VAL A 200 -1.28 -13.44 18.46
N LEU A 201 -1.29 -12.46 17.56
CA LEU A 201 -2.51 -11.89 16.99
C LEU A 201 -2.75 -12.40 15.57
N ILE A 202 -4.00 -12.76 15.29
CA ILE A 202 -4.48 -13.11 13.96
C ILE A 202 -5.86 -12.47 13.75
N ASP A 203 -6.03 -11.79 12.62
CA ASP A 203 -7.35 -11.36 12.15
C ASP A 203 -8.13 -12.59 11.63
N VAL A 204 -9.25 -12.90 12.29
CA VAL A 204 -10.07 -14.08 11.98
C VAL A 204 -10.72 -14.00 10.60
N LEU A 205 -10.86 -12.80 10.04
CA LEU A 205 -11.44 -12.57 8.72
C LEU A 205 -10.40 -12.55 7.61
N SER A 206 -9.11 -12.60 7.98
CA SER A 206 -8.02 -12.71 7.02
C SER A 206 -7.75 -14.18 6.64
N PRO A 207 -7.03 -14.44 5.54
CA PRO A 207 -6.57 -15.79 5.21
C PRO A 207 -5.70 -16.44 6.29
N ALA A 208 -5.06 -15.65 7.16
CA ALA A 208 -4.32 -16.15 8.32
C ALA A 208 -5.23 -16.78 9.39
N GLY A 209 -6.53 -16.48 9.38
CA GLY A 209 -7.53 -17.13 10.23
C GLY A 209 -7.51 -18.66 10.12
N SER A 210 -7.15 -19.21 8.95
CA SER A 210 -7.01 -20.67 8.76
C SER A 210 -5.88 -21.29 9.58
N LEU A 211 -4.95 -20.49 10.13
CA LEU A 211 -3.86 -20.98 10.97
C LEU A 211 -4.26 -21.13 12.45
N ILE A 212 -5.41 -20.59 12.87
CA ILE A 212 -5.82 -20.56 14.29
C ILE A 212 -5.98 -21.97 14.85
N ASP A 213 -6.79 -22.82 14.22
CA ASP A 213 -7.04 -24.17 14.72
C ASP A 213 -5.77 -25.05 14.72
N PRO A 214 -4.94 -25.06 13.65
CA PRO A 214 -3.63 -25.73 13.68
C PRO A 214 -2.69 -25.23 14.79
N LEU A 215 -2.64 -23.92 15.05
CA LEU A 215 -1.82 -23.36 16.13
C LEU A 215 -2.34 -23.76 17.51
N GLU A 216 -3.66 -23.73 17.72
CA GLU A 216 -4.28 -24.13 18.99
C GLU A 216 -4.13 -25.64 19.24
N ALA A 217 -4.17 -26.48 18.20
CA ALA A 217 -3.87 -27.91 18.29
C ALA A 217 -2.42 -28.19 18.73
N GLU A 218 -1.49 -27.30 18.39
CA GLU A 218 -0.10 -27.29 18.83
C GLU A 218 0.10 -26.63 20.22
N GLY A 219 -0.99 -26.24 20.89
CA GLY A 219 -0.98 -25.61 22.21
C GLY A 219 -0.65 -24.12 22.22
N ILE A 220 -0.54 -23.47 21.05
CA ILE A 220 -0.28 -22.04 20.93
C ILE A 220 -1.60 -21.28 21.00
N LYS A 221 -1.78 -20.50 22.07
CA LYS A 221 -2.97 -19.67 22.23
C LYS A 221 -2.90 -18.46 21.30
N VAL A 222 -3.91 -18.31 20.44
CA VAL A 222 -4.04 -17.17 19.53
C VAL A 222 -5.04 -16.14 20.05
N SER A 223 -4.66 -14.87 19.99
CA SER A 223 -5.53 -13.71 20.22
C SER A 223 -6.24 -13.37 18.92
N ARG A 224 -7.54 -13.66 18.89
CA ARG A 224 -8.41 -13.50 17.73
C ARG A 224 -8.86 -12.04 17.61
N ILE A 225 -8.65 -11.45 16.45
CA ILE A 225 -8.96 -10.05 16.14
C ILE A 225 -10.03 -10.01 15.04
N GLY A 226 -10.93 -9.02 15.09
CA GLY A 226 -11.93 -8.79 14.04
C GLY A 226 -11.85 -7.37 13.49
N SER A 227 -12.73 -7.03 12.54
CA SER A 227 -12.68 -5.80 11.75
C SER A 227 -12.61 -4.50 12.57
N SER A 228 -13.33 -4.40 13.69
CA SER A 228 -13.35 -3.18 14.51
C SER A 228 -12.00 -2.89 15.14
N ILE A 229 -11.33 -3.94 15.65
CA ILE A 229 -9.99 -3.82 16.22
C ILE A 229 -8.96 -3.57 15.12
N MET A 230 -9.11 -4.18 13.93
CA MET A 230 -8.23 -3.90 12.80
C MET A 230 -8.29 -2.43 12.37
N ALA A 231 -9.48 -1.83 12.30
CA ALA A 231 -9.62 -0.41 11.97
C ALA A 231 -8.98 0.49 13.04
N ALA A 232 -9.20 0.19 14.33
CA ALA A 232 -8.56 0.91 15.42
C ALA A 232 -7.03 0.75 15.40
N ALA A 233 -6.52 -0.45 15.12
CA ALA A 233 -5.10 -0.74 14.99
C ALA A 233 -4.46 0.04 13.84
N THR A 234 -5.15 0.10 12.70
CA THR A 234 -4.71 0.86 11.53
C THR A 234 -4.61 2.35 11.85
N ALA A 235 -5.63 2.91 12.52
CA ALA A 235 -5.60 4.30 12.96
C ALA A 235 -4.47 4.58 13.96
N GLN A 236 -4.28 3.71 14.96
CA GLN A 236 -3.20 3.85 15.96
C GLN A 236 -1.82 3.87 15.32
N LEU A 237 -1.55 2.96 14.37
CA LEU A 237 -0.25 2.95 13.68
C LEU A 237 -0.09 4.20 12.81
N TYR A 238 -1.14 4.61 12.09
CA TYR A 238 -1.11 5.83 11.30
C TYR A 238 -0.77 7.05 12.16
N ASP A 239 -1.49 7.25 13.26
CA ASP A 239 -1.29 8.38 14.17
C ASP A 239 0.12 8.36 14.77
N ALA A 240 0.62 7.19 15.19
CA ALA A 240 1.98 7.05 15.72
C ALA A 240 3.07 7.37 14.69
N VAL A 241 2.86 7.05 13.41
CA VAL A 241 3.76 7.47 12.34
C VAL A 241 3.68 8.98 12.13
N MET A 242 2.48 9.57 12.08
CA MET A 242 2.32 11.02 11.86
C MET A 242 2.89 11.87 13.01
N SER A 243 2.86 11.35 14.25
CA SER A 243 3.43 12.01 15.42
C SER A 243 4.89 11.63 15.70
N HIS A 244 5.52 10.85 14.82
CA HIS A 244 6.87 10.30 14.96
C HIS A 244 7.09 9.54 16.28
N ASP A 245 6.02 8.92 16.81
CA ASP A 245 6.01 8.14 18.07
C ASP A 245 6.14 6.62 17.83
N PHE A 246 6.58 6.27 16.61
CA PHE A 246 6.80 4.93 16.11
C PHE A 246 8.25 4.75 15.64
N ARG A 247 8.79 3.53 15.76
CA ARG A 247 10.10 3.15 15.24
C ARG A 247 10.04 1.88 14.40
N HIS A 248 10.81 1.82 13.32
CA HIS A 248 11.03 0.60 12.56
C HIS A 248 12.50 0.44 12.19
N LEU A 249 12.94 -0.81 12.01
CA LEU A 249 14.33 -1.18 11.73
C LEU A 249 14.81 -0.89 10.30
N ASP A 250 14.14 0.03 9.59
CA ASP A 250 14.40 0.36 8.16
C ASP A 250 14.44 -0.86 7.22
N GLN A 251 13.61 -1.87 7.50
CA GLN A 251 13.60 -3.11 6.73
C GLN A 251 12.98 -2.90 5.35
N PRO A 252 13.62 -3.38 4.26
CA PRO A 252 13.08 -3.23 2.91
C PRO A 252 11.64 -3.76 2.74
N SER A 253 11.32 -4.89 3.37
CA SER A 253 9.97 -5.50 3.31
C SER A 253 8.90 -4.58 3.90
N LEU A 254 9.15 -3.98 5.06
CA LEU A 254 8.21 -3.09 5.71
C LEU A 254 8.11 -1.75 4.97
N ASN A 255 9.24 -1.21 4.51
CA ASN A 255 9.29 0.04 3.74
C ASN A 255 8.51 -0.06 2.43
N LEU A 256 8.67 -1.17 1.70
CA LEU A 256 7.91 -1.43 0.47
C LEU A 256 6.41 -1.57 0.75
N ALA A 257 6.04 -2.29 1.81
CA ALA A 257 4.65 -2.44 2.22
C ALA A 257 4.01 -1.09 2.61
N ALA A 258 4.73 -0.24 3.34
CA ALA A 258 4.29 1.11 3.70
C ALA A 258 4.10 2.01 2.47
N ALA A 259 5.02 1.94 1.50
CA ALA A 259 4.94 2.66 0.23
C ALA A 259 3.72 2.25 -0.61
N ALA A 260 3.40 0.95 -0.62
CA ALA A 260 2.31 0.38 -1.40
C ALA A 260 0.94 0.47 -0.70
N ALA A 261 0.90 0.90 0.56
CA ALA A 261 -0.32 0.98 1.34
C ALA A 261 -1.38 1.92 0.73
N ARG A 262 -2.64 1.50 0.75
CA ARG A 262 -3.82 2.28 0.35
C ARG A 262 -4.91 2.17 1.41
N LYS A 263 -5.84 3.14 1.46
CA LYS A 263 -6.99 3.11 2.38
C LYS A 263 -8.14 2.32 1.77
N ARG A 264 -8.80 1.48 2.57
CA ARG A 264 -10.10 0.88 2.27
C ARG A 264 -11.12 1.35 3.29
N LYS A 265 -12.24 1.89 2.82
CA LYS A 265 -13.33 2.38 3.68
C LYS A 265 -13.95 1.23 4.48
N LEU A 266 -14.21 1.46 5.76
CA LEU A 266 -14.89 0.55 6.68
C LEU A 266 -15.85 1.35 7.57
N GLY A 267 -17.06 1.59 7.06
CA GLY A 267 -17.99 2.55 7.68
C GLY A 267 -17.40 3.96 7.65
N ASP A 268 -17.34 4.61 8.81
CA ASP A 268 -16.69 5.92 9.00
C ASP A 268 -15.18 5.80 9.28
N ALA A 269 -14.68 4.58 9.53
CA ALA A 269 -13.26 4.29 9.69
C ALA A 269 -12.65 3.79 8.36
N TRP A 270 -11.35 3.51 8.39
CA TRP A 270 -10.65 2.88 7.27
C TRP A 270 -9.63 1.87 7.79
N ALA A 271 -9.25 0.94 6.93
CA ALA A 271 -8.19 -0.04 7.17
C ALA A 271 -7.29 -0.14 5.93
N TRP A 272 -6.17 -0.87 6.02
CA TRP A 272 -5.32 -1.14 4.86
C TRP A 272 -6.09 -1.83 3.74
N ASN A 273 -5.96 -1.33 2.52
CA ASN A 273 -6.51 -1.98 1.34
C ASN A 273 -5.60 -3.14 0.91
N ARG A 274 -6.18 -4.34 0.87
CA ARG A 274 -5.51 -5.60 0.56
C ARG A 274 -5.87 -6.15 -0.82
N SER A 275 -6.62 -5.39 -1.62
CA SER A 275 -7.17 -5.88 -2.89
C SER A 275 -6.19 -5.85 -4.05
N ASN A 276 -5.07 -5.12 -3.93
CA ASN A 276 -4.05 -5.07 -4.98
C ASN A 276 -3.17 -6.33 -4.90
N PRO A 277 -3.26 -7.26 -5.89
CA PRO A 277 -2.45 -8.48 -5.88
C PRO A 277 -0.96 -8.22 -6.19
N ASP A 278 -0.62 -7.10 -6.82
CA ASP A 278 0.76 -6.78 -7.22
C ASP A 278 1.58 -6.19 -6.06
N ALA A 279 0.93 -5.81 -4.97
CA ALA A 279 1.53 -5.22 -3.78
C ALA A 279 1.40 -6.13 -2.55
N ASP A 280 2.51 -6.69 -2.09
CA ASP A 280 2.55 -7.40 -0.81
C ASP A 280 2.58 -6.41 0.36
N ILE A 281 1.42 -6.19 0.97
CA ILE A 281 1.28 -5.37 2.19
C ILE A 281 1.21 -6.20 3.47
N THR A 282 1.41 -7.53 3.41
CA THR A 282 1.38 -8.39 4.59
C THR A 282 2.36 -7.96 5.69
N PRO A 283 3.56 -7.40 5.41
CA PRO A 283 4.45 -6.90 6.45
C PRO A 283 3.82 -5.76 7.27
N LEU A 284 3.16 -4.82 6.60
CA LEU A 284 2.51 -3.68 7.24
C LEU A 284 1.30 -4.12 8.07
N VAL A 285 0.47 -5.02 7.54
CA VAL A 285 -0.70 -5.54 8.26
C VAL A 285 -0.28 -6.32 9.51
N ALA A 286 0.75 -7.17 9.40
CA ALA A 286 1.30 -7.90 10.54
C ALA A 286 1.88 -6.92 11.58
N ALA A 287 2.69 -5.94 11.17
CA ALA A 287 3.25 -4.93 12.08
C ALA A 287 2.16 -4.12 12.80
N THR A 288 1.10 -3.73 12.07
CA THR A 288 -0.08 -3.03 12.64
C THR A 288 -0.73 -3.85 13.75
N LEU A 289 -0.99 -5.13 13.50
CA LEU A 289 -1.58 -6.02 14.50
C LEU A 289 -0.64 -6.25 15.69
N ALA A 290 0.66 -6.42 15.45
CA ALA A 290 1.64 -6.58 16.51
C ALA A 290 1.65 -5.35 17.44
N CYS A 291 1.64 -4.13 16.87
CA CYS A 291 1.60 -2.88 17.64
C CYS A 291 0.38 -2.82 18.58
N THR A 292 -0.82 -3.11 18.08
CA THR A 292 -2.04 -3.17 18.92
C THR A 292 -1.99 -4.29 19.94
N GLY A 293 -1.31 -5.40 19.64
CA GLY A 293 -1.13 -6.52 20.56
C GLY A 293 -0.47 -6.15 21.89
N ARG A 294 0.34 -5.09 21.89
CA ARG A 294 0.98 -4.54 23.10
C ARG A 294 -0.04 -4.06 24.13
N THR A 295 -1.13 -3.43 23.68
CA THR A 295 -2.15 -2.83 24.56
C THR A 295 -3.46 -3.61 24.58
N TYR A 296 -3.59 -4.65 23.76
CA TYR A 296 -4.82 -5.45 23.66
C TYR A 296 -5.16 -6.16 24.97
N SER A 297 -6.22 -5.71 25.64
CA SER A 297 -6.62 -6.17 26.98
C SER A 297 -7.10 -7.62 27.03
N ARG A 298 -7.58 -8.17 25.90
CA ARG A 298 -8.03 -9.57 25.77
C ARG A 298 -6.94 -10.49 25.21
N ALA A 299 -5.68 -10.06 25.25
CA ALA A 299 -4.55 -10.85 24.79
C ALA A 299 -4.48 -12.18 25.54
N LYS A 300 -4.33 -13.27 24.78
CA LYS A 300 -3.99 -14.59 25.31
C LYS A 300 -2.49 -14.76 25.20
N ARG A 301 -1.81 -14.96 26.33
CA ARG A 301 -0.39 -15.28 26.35
C ARG A 301 -0.18 -16.66 25.71
N PRO A 302 0.62 -16.77 24.64
CA PRO A 302 0.98 -18.05 24.05
C PRO A 302 1.78 -18.87 25.07
N VAL A 303 1.57 -20.18 25.10
CA VAL A 303 2.36 -21.08 25.95
C VAL A 303 3.64 -21.45 25.18
N LYS A 304 4.79 -21.51 25.87
CA LYS A 304 6.02 -22.02 25.26
C LYS A 304 5.78 -23.46 24.77
N PRO A 305 6.04 -23.78 23.49
CA PRO A 305 5.88 -25.14 23.00
C PRO A 305 6.72 -26.11 23.84
N VAL A 306 6.10 -27.13 24.42
CA VAL A 306 6.84 -28.19 25.12
C VAL A 306 7.44 -29.10 24.06
N ARG A 307 8.78 -29.21 24.00
CA ARG A 307 9.44 -30.20 23.14
C ARG A 307 8.89 -31.58 23.48
N ALA A 308 8.24 -32.23 22.51
CA ALA A 308 7.86 -33.62 22.65
C ALA A 308 9.14 -34.43 22.94
N ARG A 309 9.20 -35.08 24.11
CA ARG A 309 10.25 -36.07 24.39
C ARG A 309 10.13 -37.13 23.30
N ARG A 310 11.12 -37.21 22.41
CA ARG A 310 11.23 -38.32 21.45
C ARG A 310 11.21 -39.61 22.26
N LYS A 311 10.10 -40.35 22.22
CA LYS A 311 10.15 -41.78 22.56
C LYS A 311 11.00 -42.40 21.46
N VAL A 312 12.19 -42.84 21.81
CA VAL A 312 12.95 -43.75 20.96
C VAL A 312 12.08 -44.99 20.81
N THR A 313 11.40 -45.14 19.68
CA THR A 313 10.80 -46.41 19.32
C THR A 313 11.95 -47.27 18.81
N VAL A 314 12.56 -48.02 19.71
CA VAL A 314 13.27 -49.24 19.33
C VAL A 314 12.19 -50.24 18.96
N TRP A 315 12.16 -50.66 17.70
CA TRP A 315 12.10 -52.03 17.18
C TRP A 315 11.89 -51.95 15.66
#